data_AF-A0A1F8PRL3-F1
#
_entry.id   AF-A0A1F8PRL3-F1
#
_cell.length_a   1.000
_cell.length_b   1.000
_cell.length_c   1.000
_cell.angle_alpha   90.00
_cell.angle_beta   90.00
_cell.angle_gamma   90.00
#
_symmetry.space_group_name_H-M   'P 1'
#
loop_
_entity.id
_entity.type
_entity.pdbx_description
1 polymer ?
#
loop_
_entity_poly.entity_id
_entity_poly.type
_entity_poly.pdbx_seq_one_letter_code
_entity_poly.pdbx_strand_id
1 'polypeptide(L)'
;MLTNLLANASSAILDMTPAEILAHPGLYTMEIAQLREAIQACRAQNIRFVDLPGTPVRLFAWCVYNLPPLLSQVFIARIAGRGRGQKMPSFHIDLHSGRRKSEVDYLNGAVVRYGEKLNIPTPVNRWLNQTLLKLADGQLPLEEYTRHPEKLLEQLSIGAEAR
;
A
#
# COMPACT_ATOMS: atom_id res chain seq x y z
N MET A 1 -5.65 10.45 -3.70
CA MET A 1 -5.37 9.48 -2.61
C MET A 1 -4.97 8.10 -3.14
N LEU A 2 -5.76 7.44 -3.99
CA LEU A 2 -5.52 6.03 -4.41
C LEU A 2 -4.09 5.75 -4.91
N THR A 3 -3.55 6.61 -5.77
CA THR A 3 -2.18 6.49 -6.31
C THR A 3 -1.07 6.80 -5.29
N ASN A 4 -1.41 7.34 -4.12
CA ASN A 4 -0.50 7.54 -2.99
C ASN A 4 -0.59 6.38 -1.98
N LEU A 5 -1.42 5.36 -2.20
CA LEU A 5 -1.34 4.11 -1.42
C LEU A 5 -0.26 3.20 -2.02
N LEU A 6 -0.24 3.11 -3.36
CA LEU A 6 0.66 2.22 -4.10
C LEU A 6 2.12 2.39 -3.68
N ALA A 7 2.68 1.30 -3.16
CA ALA A 7 4.05 1.12 -2.69
C ALA A 7 4.52 2.08 -1.59
N ASN A 8 3.66 2.94 -1.03
CA ASN A 8 4.12 3.94 -0.06
C ASN A 8 4.46 3.32 1.30
N ALA A 9 3.53 2.58 1.90
CA ALA A 9 3.73 1.95 3.20
C ALA A 9 4.73 0.79 3.14
N SER A 10 4.62 -0.06 2.11
CA SER A 10 5.52 -1.20 1.92
C SER A 10 6.96 -0.78 1.65
N SER A 11 7.20 0.27 0.86
CA SER A 11 8.54 0.84 0.70
C SER A 11 9.13 1.35 2.00
N ALA A 12 8.33 1.97 2.87
CA ALA A 12 8.78 2.46 4.16
C ALA A 12 9.13 1.32 5.12
N ILE A 13 8.28 0.27 5.17
CA ILE A 13 8.49 -0.89 6.06
C ILE A 13 9.69 -1.74 5.61
N LEU A 14 9.86 -1.93 4.31
CA LEU A 14 10.88 -2.83 3.76
C LEU A 14 12.19 -2.12 3.40
N ASP A 15 12.25 -0.79 3.48
CA ASP A 15 13.37 0.02 2.95
C ASP A 15 13.64 -0.27 1.46
N MET A 16 12.60 -0.57 0.70
CA MET A 16 12.69 -0.92 -0.73
C MET A 16 12.10 0.18 -1.61
N THR A 17 12.70 0.42 -2.76
CA THR A 17 12.13 1.34 -3.76
C THR A 17 10.80 0.82 -4.28
N PRO A 18 9.88 1.70 -4.73
CA PRO A 18 8.63 1.24 -5.33
C PRO A 18 8.83 0.30 -6.52
N ALA A 19 9.92 0.47 -7.29
CA ALA A 19 10.24 -0.46 -8.37
C ALA A 19 10.54 -1.88 -7.86
N GLU A 20 11.29 -2.02 -6.77
CA GLU A 20 11.59 -3.32 -6.16
C GLU A 20 10.35 -3.98 -5.56
N ILE A 21 9.49 -3.20 -4.88
CA ILE A 21 8.20 -3.67 -4.35
C ILE A 21 7.34 -4.25 -5.49
N LEU A 22 7.19 -3.51 -6.59
CA LEU A 22 6.31 -3.89 -7.69
C LEU A 22 6.89 -5.00 -8.57
N ALA A 23 8.21 -5.21 -8.53
CA ALA A 23 8.87 -6.33 -9.19
C ALA A 23 8.65 -7.66 -8.46
N HIS A 24 8.46 -7.63 -7.14
CA HIS A 24 8.25 -8.83 -6.33
C HIS A 24 6.80 -9.35 -6.45
N PRO A 25 6.54 -10.58 -6.92
CA PRO A 25 5.18 -11.07 -7.16
C PRO A 25 4.27 -11.09 -5.91
N GLY A 26 4.81 -11.51 -4.77
CA GLY A 26 4.07 -11.54 -3.50
C GLY A 26 3.66 -10.15 -3.01
N LEU A 27 4.63 -9.22 -2.95
CA LEU A 27 4.38 -7.82 -2.57
C LEU A 27 3.44 -7.14 -3.56
N TYR A 28 3.59 -7.37 -4.86
CA TYR A 28 2.68 -6.84 -5.86
C TYR A 28 1.24 -7.30 -5.62
N THR A 29 1.05 -8.58 -5.29
CA THR A 29 -0.28 -9.13 -4.98
C THR A 29 -0.88 -8.45 -3.74
N MET A 30 -0.08 -8.24 -2.70
CA MET A 30 -0.47 -7.46 -1.52
C MET A 30 -0.83 -6.00 -1.88
N GLU A 31 -0.03 -5.34 -2.74
CA GLU A 31 -0.30 -3.98 -3.24
C GLU A 31 -1.64 -3.89 -3.99
N ILE A 32 -1.97 -4.89 -4.79
CA ILE A 32 -3.28 -4.95 -5.46
C ILE A 32 -4.41 -5.19 -4.44
N ALA A 33 -4.19 -6.06 -3.44
CA ALA A 33 -5.18 -6.31 -2.40
C ALA A 33 -5.51 -5.04 -1.60
N GLN A 34 -4.51 -4.28 -1.12
CA GLN A 34 -4.76 -3.02 -0.41
C GLN A 34 -5.50 -1.98 -1.26
N LEU A 35 -5.21 -1.91 -2.56
CA LEU A 35 -5.87 -0.96 -3.45
C LEU A 35 -7.32 -1.38 -3.72
N ARG A 36 -7.60 -2.67 -3.81
CA ARG A 36 -8.96 -3.20 -3.94
C ARG A 36 -9.81 -2.92 -2.70
N GLU A 37 -9.24 -3.02 -1.50
CA GLU A 37 -9.91 -2.60 -0.27
C GLU A 37 -10.32 -1.10 -0.32
N ALA A 38 -9.39 -0.23 -0.73
CA ALA A 38 -9.65 1.19 -0.88
C ALA A 38 -10.71 1.50 -1.95
N ILE A 39 -10.65 0.82 -3.10
CA ILE A 39 -11.63 0.96 -4.18
C ILE A 39 -13.02 0.52 -3.71
N GLN A 40 -13.12 -0.58 -2.98
CA GLN A 40 -14.40 -1.06 -2.42
C GLN A 40 -15.01 -0.03 -1.46
N ALA A 41 -14.21 0.52 -0.53
CA ALA A 41 -14.66 1.57 0.37
C ALA A 41 -15.15 2.84 -0.36
N CYS A 42 -14.49 3.23 -1.46
CA CYS A 42 -14.95 4.33 -2.31
C CYS A 42 -16.26 4.01 -3.03
N ARG A 43 -16.38 2.81 -3.60
CA ARG A 43 -17.58 2.38 -4.35
C ARG A 43 -18.82 2.31 -3.46
N ALA A 44 -18.69 1.80 -2.24
CA ALA A 44 -19.78 1.76 -1.26
C ALA A 44 -20.30 3.15 -0.85
N GLN A 45 -19.47 4.18 -1.02
CA GLN A 45 -19.85 5.58 -0.78
C GLN A 45 -20.24 6.33 -2.07
N ASN A 46 -20.35 5.63 -3.21
CA ASN A 46 -20.60 6.24 -4.52
C ASN A 46 -19.56 7.29 -4.94
N ILE A 47 -18.33 7.19 -4.42
CA ILE A 47 -17.23 8.10 -4.77
C ILE A 47 -16.71 7.73 -6.16
N ARG A 48 -16.71 8.70 -7.08
CA ARG A 48 -16.21 8.53 -8.44
C ARG A 48 -14.73 8.91 -8.51
N PHE A 49 -13.91 8.06 -9.12
CA PHE A 49 -12.54 8.42 -9.47
C PHE A 49 -12.53 9.43 -10.61
N VAL A 50 -11.67 10.45 -10.49
CA VAL A 50 -11.43 11.46 -11.51
C VAL A 50 -9.97 11.42 -11.93
N ASP A 51 -9.72 11.65 -13.21
CA ASP A 51 -8.36 11.71 -13.72
C ASP A 51 -7.68 13.01 -13.28
N LEU A 52 -6.38 12.93 -13.07
CA LEU A 52 -5.55 14.09 -12.74
C LEU A 52 -4.68 14.43 -13.96
N PRO A 53 -4.20 15.68 -14.08
CA PRO A 53 -3.24 16.03 -15.14
C PRO A 53 -2.07 15.05 -15.17
N GLY A 54 -1.90 14.36 -16.30
CA GLY A 54 -0.84 13.36 -16.50
C GLY A 54 -1.02 12.02 -15.76
N THR A 55 -2.13 11.78 -15.06
CA THR A 55 -2.38 10.52 -14.33
C THR A 55 -3.80 10.00 -14.60
N PRO A 56 -3.96 8.92 -15.40
CA PRO A 56 -5.27 8.35 -15.73
C PRO A 56 -5.78 7.46 -14.57
N VAL A 57 -6.24 8.09 -13.48
CA VAL A 57 -6.68 7.42 -12.25
C VAL A 57 -7.85 6.48 -12.51
N ARG A 58 -8.79 6.82 -13.41
CA ARG A 58 -9.93 5.95 -13.74
C ARG A 58 -9.49 4.64 -14.35
N LEU A 59 -8.58 4.71 -15.33
CA LEU A 59 -8.00 3.53 -15.98
C LEU A 59 -7.20 2.71 -14.97
N PHE A 60 -6.40 3.36 -14.13
CA PHE A 60 -5.65 2.68 -13.07
C PHE A 60 -6.56 1.91 -12.11
N ALA A 61 -7.61 2.55 -11.59
CA ALA A 61 -8.57 1.91 -10.70
C ALA A 61 -9.29 0.74 -11.38
N TRP A 62 -9.66 0.90 -12.66
CA TRP A 62 -10.26 -0.17 -13.45
C TRP A 62 -9.31 -1.36 -13.62
N CYS A 63 -8.04 -1.13 -13.95
CA CYS A 63 -7.02 -2.18 -14.09
C CYS A 63 -6.82 -2.95 -12.78
N VAL A 64 -6.64 -2.25 -11.66
CA VAL A 64 -6.48 -2.86 -10.33
C VAL A 64 -7.66 -3.76 -9.97
N TYR A 65 -8.88 -3.32 -10.29
CA TYR A 65 -10.09 -4.05 -9.94
C TYR A 65 -10.36 -5.26 -10.84
N ASN A 66 -10.16 -5.13 -12.16
CA ASN A 66 -10.63 -6.12 -13.13
C ASN A 66 -9.55 -7.07 -13.66
N LEU A 67 -8.26 -6.73 -13.54
CA LEU A 67 -7.19 -7.57 -14.09
C LEU A 67 -6.64 -8.56 -13.05
N PRO A 68 -6.30 -9.79 -13.46
CA PRO A 68 -5.47 -10.68 -12.67
C PRO A 68 -4.09 -10.04 -12.38
N PRO A 69 -3.57 -10.15 -11.15
CA PRO A 69 -2.30 -9.51 -10.76
C PRO A 69 -1.12 -9.83 -11.68
N LEU A 70 -1.00 -11.08 -12.14
CA LEU A 70 0.09 -11.51 -13.03
C LEU A 70 0.12 -10.71 -14.35
N LEU A 71 -1.06 -10.35 -14.89
CA LEU A 71 -1.16 -9.59 -16.13
C LEU A 71 -0.87 -8.11 -15.89
N SER A 72 -1.35 -7.54 -14.78
CA SER A 72 -1.18 -6.12 -14.49
C SER A 72 0.22 -5.78 -13.99
N GLN A 73 0.96 -6.73 -13.40
CA GLN A 73 2.29 -6.49 -12.83
C GLN A 73 3.28 -5.96 -13.86
N VAL A 74 3.37 -6.60 -15.03
CA VAL A 74 4.31 -6.24 -16.09
C VAL A 74 4.06 -4.81 -16.61
N PHE A 75 2.79 -4.40 -16.70
CA PHE A 75 2.43 -3.07 -17.17
C PHE A 75 2.59 -2.00 -16.09
N ILE A 76 2.11 -2.26 -14.87
CA ILE A 76 2.15 -1.31 -13.77
C ILE A 76 3.58 -1.07 -13.28
N ALA A 77 4.43 -2.11 -13.20
CA ALA A 77 5.84 -1.95 -12.83
C ALA A 77 6.58 -1.04 -13.83
N ARG A 78 6.30 -1.16 -15.13
CA ARG A 78 6.90 -0.30 -16.17
C ARG A 78 6.45 1.16 -16.09
N ILE A 79 5.19 1.41 -15.75
CA ILE A 79 4.64 2.77 -15.64
C ILE A 79 5.12 3.43 -14.34
N ALA A 80 5.01 2.73 -13.20
CA ALA A 80 5.48 3.22 -11.91
C ALA A 80 6.99 3.47 -11.94
N GLY A 81 7.76 2.57 -12.57
CA GLY A 81 9.20 2.66 -12.78
C GLY A 81 9.68 3.96 -13.44
N ARG A 82 8.90 4.54 -14.36
CA ARG A 82 9.28 5.74 -15.12
C ARG A 82 9.02 7.07 -14.42
N GLY A 83 8.08 7.12 -13.46
CA GLY A 83 7.70 8.36 -12.78
C GLY A 83 8.09 8.42 -11.31
N ARG A 84 7.90 7.32 -10.56
CA ARG A 84 8.04 7.26 -9.09
C ARG A 84 8.90 6.09 -8.60
N GLY A 85 9.31 5.18 -9.48
CA GLY A 85 9.87 3.88 -9.10
C GLY A 85 11.20 3.93 -8.36
N GLN A 86 12.03 4.93 -8.64
CA GLN A 86 13.39 5.03 -8.10
C GLN A 86 13.52 5.97 -6.90
N LYS A 87 12.46 6.74 -6.59
CA LYS A 87 12.48 7.69 -5.47
C LYS A 87 11.73 7.10 -4.29
N MET A 88 12.36 7.11 -3.11
CA MET A 88 11.69 6.65 -1.89
C MET A 88 10.47 7.53 -1.57
N PRO A 89 9.33 6.92 -1.18
CA PRO A 89 8.13 7.62 -0.74
C PRO A 89 8.35 8.51 0.49
N SER A 90 7.45 9.47 0.71
CA SER A 90 7.48 10.34 1.89
C SER A 90 7.43 9.55 3.21
N PHE A 91 6.68 8.45 3.26
CA PHE A 91 6.60 7.61 4.48
C PHE A 91 7.96 7.06 4.89
N HIS A 92 8.80 6.68 3.92
CA HIS A 92 10.15 6.22 4.18
C HIS A 92 11.01 7.37 4.72
N ILE A 93 10.91 8.54 4.09
CA ILE A 93 11.63 9.73 4.55
C ILE A 93 11.22 10.08 5.99
N ASP A 94 9.93 10.08 6.32
CA ASP A 94 9.45 10.39 7.66
C ASP A 94 9.96 9.37 8.69
N LEU A 95 9.87 8.07 8.37
CA LEU A 95 10.33 6.99 9.25
C LEU A 95 11.84 7.05 9.50
N HIS A 96 12.65 7.14 8.44
CA HIS A 96 14.11 7.11 8.53
C HIS A 96 14.74 8.45 8.93
N SER A 97 14.00 9.56 8.88
CA SER A 97 14.44 10.86 9.43
C SER A 97 14.13 11.03 10.93
N GLY A 98 13.55 10.01 11.59
CA GLY A 98 13.21 10.04 13.00
C GLY A 98 11.95 10.86 13.32
N ARG A 99 11.14 11.23 12.30
CA ARG A 99 9.84 11.86 12.52
C ARG A 99 8.84 10.79 12.92
N ARG A 100 8.41 10.82 14.17
CA ARG A 100 7.39 9.88 14.72
C ARG A 100 6.00 10.01 14.07
N LYS A 101 5.78 10.99 13.19
CA LYS A 101 4.50 11.19 12.50
C LYS A 101 4.60 10.64 11.08
N SER A 102 4.20 9.40 10.89
CA SER A 102 3.91 8.87 9.56
C SER A 102 2.51 9.30 9.13
N GLU A 103 2.36 9.83 7.92
CA GLU A 103 1.07 10.13 7.30
C GLU A 103 0.24 8.86 6.97
N VAL A 104 0.74 7.66 7.32
CA VAL A 104 0.06 6.37 7.12
C VAL A 104 -1.34 6.32 7.70
N ASP A 105 -1.59 7.03 8.80
CA ASP A 105 -2.94 7.08 9.39
C ASP A 105 -3.94 7.89 8.54
N TYR A 106 -3.46 8.85 7.74
CA TYR A 106 -4.28 9.62 6.81
C TYR A 106 -4.50 8.91 5.48
N LEU A 107 -3.67 7.92 5.12
CA LEU A 107 -3.83 7.12 3.90
C LEU A 107 -4.42 5.74 4.20
N ASN A 108 -3.60 4.78 4.65
CA ASN A 108 -4.07 3.43 4.96
C ASN A 108 -5.06 3.44 6.13
N GLY A 109 -4.80 4.24 7.17
CA GLY A 109 -5.73 4.41 8.30
C GLY A 109 -7.09 4.98 7.88
N ALA A 110 -7.14 5.86 6.87
CA ALA A 110 -8.40 6.35 6.32
C ALA A 110 -9.20 5.22 5.66
N VAL A 111 -8.54 4.36 4.87
CA VAL A 111 -9.19 3.18 4.27
C VAL A 111 -9.78 2.29 5.36
N VAL A 112 -9.04 2.03 6.44
CA VAL A 112 -9.49 1.22 7.58
C VAL A 112 -10.74 1.82 8.23
N ARG A 113 -10.70 3.11 8.59
CA ARG A 113 -11.83 3.79 9.24
C ARG A 113 -13.09 3.79 8.39
N TYR A 114 -12.97 4.02 7.07
CA TYR A 114 -14.11 3.96 6.17
C TYR A 114 -14.58 2.52 5.93
N GLY A 115 -13.66 1.56 5.87
CA GLY A 115 -13.99 0.14 5.81
C GLY A 115 -14.84 -0.30 7.00
N GLU A 116 -14.43 0.04 8.23
CA GLU A 116 -15.19 -0.25 9.45
C GLU A 116 -16.59 0.37 9.43
N LYS A 117 -16.71 1.66 9.08
CA LYS A 117 -18.00 2.36 8.99
C LYS A 117 -18.97 1.71 7.99
N LEU A 118 -18.45 1.04 6.97
CA LEU A 118 -19.20 0.46 5.87
C LEU A 118 -19.28 -1.07 5.95
N ASN A 119 -18.74 -1.69 7.02
CA ASN A 119 -18.61 -3.14 7.17
C ASN A 119 -17.87 -3.82 6.00
N ILE A 120 -16.82 -3.17 5.48
CA ILE A 120 -15.94 -3.69 4.44
C ILE A 120 -14.62 -4.12 5.08
N PRO A 121 -14.21 -5.40 4.96
CA PRO A 121 -12.92 -5.86 5.45
C PRO A 121 -11.76 -5.12 4.77
N THR A 122 -10.83 -4.61 5.58
CA THR A 122 -9.60 -3.97 5.09
C THR A 122 -8.33 -4.54 5.77
N PRO A 123 -8.12 -5.87 5.74
CA PRO A 123 -7.03 -6.51 6.48
C PRO A 123 -5.64 -5.99 6.07
N VAL A 124 -5.39 -5.79 4.77
CA VAL A 124 -4.07 -5.37 4.28
C VAL A 124 -3.78 -3.93 4.65
N ASN A 125 -4.72 -3.00 4.42
CA ASN A 125 -4.54 -1.61 4.84
C ASN A 125 -4.37 -1.49 6.36
N ARG A 126 -5.09 -2.31 7.14
CA ARG A 126 -4.95 -2.32 8.60
C ARG A 126 -3.58 -2.79 9.04
N TRP A 127 -3.10 -3.89 8.48
CA TRP A 127 -1.79 -4.43 8.82
C TRP A 127 -0.69 -3.42 8.46
N LEU A 128 -0.69 -2.89 7.24
CA LEU A 128 0.29 -1.88 6.79
C LEU A 128 0.29 -0.63 7.69
N ASN A 129 -0.89 -0.14 8.06
CA ASN A 129 -1.04 1.00 8.96
C ASN A 129 -0.46 0.71 10.36
N GLN A 130 -0.86 -0.41 10.97
CA GLN A 130 -0.42 -0.77 12.31
C GLN A 130 1.08 -1.07 12.37
N THR A 131 1.62 -1.79 11.39
CA THR A 131 3.05 -2.11 11.34
C THR A 131 3.88 -0.84 11.21
N LEU A 132 3.51 0.06 10.30
CA LEU A 132 4.28 1.29 10.10
C LEU A 132 4.18 2.25 11.31
N LEU A 133 3.03 2.31 11.99
CA LEU A 133 2.91 3.05 13.26
C LEU A 133 3.80 2.46 14.36
N LYS A 134 3.82 1.13 14.52
CA LYS A 134 4.69 0.47 15.51
C LYS A 134 6.18 0.73 15.26
N LEU A 135 6.60 0.74 14.00
CA LEU A 135 7.98 1.09 13.61
C LEU A 135 8.27 2.57 13.92
N ALA A 136 7.36 3.49 13.57
CA ALA A 136 7.52 4.92 13.81
C ALA A 136 7.55 5.30 15.30
N ASP A 137 6.79 4.56 16.12
CA ASP A 137 6.74 4.74 17.58
C ASP A 137 7.88 4.01 18.32
N GLY A 138 8.72 3.25 17.61
CA GLY A 138 9.81 2.46 18.19
C GLY A 138 9.35 1.23 18.99
N GLN A 139 8.10 0.80 18.80
CA GLN A 139 7.59 -0.45 19.38
C GLN A 139 8.11 -1.70 18.65
N LEU A 140 8.53 -1.53 17.40
CA LEU A 140 9.26 -2.52 16.62
C LEU A 140 10.59 -1.90 16.15
N PRO A 141 11.68 -2.67 16.08
CA PRO A 141 12.94 -2.19 15.52
C PRO A 141 12.77 -1.89 14.03
N LEU A 142 13.41 -0.84 13.52
CA LEU A 142 13.30 -0.45 12.11
C LEU A 142 13.77 -1.57 11.17
N GLU A 143 14.73 -2.37 11.63
CA GLU A 143 15.33 -3.48 10.90
C GLU A 143 14.42 -4.72 10.83
N GLU A 144 13.30 -4.74 11.57
CA GLU A 144 12.42 -5.92 11.71
C GLU A 144 12.01 -6.53 10.36
N TYR A 145 11.74 -5.67 9.36
CA TYR A 145 11.31 -6.08 8.02
C TYR A 145 12.23 -5.57 6.91
N THR A 146 13.27 -4.80 7.22
CA THR A 146 14.17 -4.21 6.22
C THR A 146 14.71 -5.27 5.27
N ARG A 147 14.35 -5.16 3.99
CA ARG A 147 14.68 -6.09 2.91
C ARG A 147 14.32 -7.56 3.18
N HIS A 148 13.30 -7.81 4.00
CA HIS A 148 12.76 -9.13 4.30
C HIS A 148 11.29 -9.26 3.83
N PRO A 149 11.04 -9.27 2.51
CA PRO A 149 9.69 -9.31 1.95
C PRO A 149 8.89 -10.55 2.40
N GLU A 150 9.56 -11.69 2.54
CA GLU A 150 8.86 -12.95 2.82
C GLU A 150 8.37 -13.01 4.27
N LYS A 151 9.15 -12.45 5.20
CA LYS A 151 8.75 -12.28 6.59
C LYS A 151 7.52 -11.37 6.71
N LEU A 152 7.49 -10.28 5.94
CA LEU A 152 6.33 -9.38 5.89
C LEU A 152 5.09 -10.11 5.38
N LEU A 153 5.22 -10.85 4.28
CA LEU A 153 4.10 -11.57 3.65
C LEU A 153 3.56 -12.67 4.56
N GLU A 154 4.43 -13.44 5.21
CA GLU A 154 4.06 -14.48 6.17
C GLU A 154 3.27 -13.92 7.37
N GLN A 155 3.73 -12.80 7.94
CA GLN A 155 3.02 -12.19 9.06
C GLN A 155 1.68 -11.58 8.65
N LEU A 156 1.58 -11.06 7.41
CA LEU A 156 0.31 -10.58 6.87
C LEU A 156 -0.70 -11.72 6.70
N SER A 157 -0.27 -12.90 6.21
CA SER A 157 -1.17 -14.06 6.06
C SER A 157 -1.64 -14.60 7.41
N ILE A 158 -0.75 -14.72 8.40
CA ILE A 158 -1.12 -15.16 9.75
C ILE A 158 -2.14 -14.21 10.38
N GLY A 159 -1.97 -12.90 10.20
CA GLY A 159 -2.91 -11.89 10.70
C GLY A 159 -4.28 -11.90 10.00
N ALA A 160 -4.37 -12.47 8.80
CA ALA A 160 -5.62 -12.61 8.05
C ALA A 160 -6.43 -13.86 8.46
N GLU A 161 -5.76 -14.94 8.87
CA GLU A 161 -6.39 -16.18 9.34
C GLU A 161 -6.84 -16.12 10.81
N ALA A 162 -6.24 -15.26 11.62
CA ALA A 162 -6.55 -15.10 13.04
C ALA A 162 -7.82 -14.26 13.33
N ARG A 163 -8.73 -14.08 12.35
CA ARG A 163 -9.96 -13.28 12.44
C ARG A 163 -11.14 -14.00 11.83
#